data_AF-A0AAX2K9E2-F1
#
_entry.id   AF-A0AAX2K9E2-F1
#
_cell.length_a   1.000
_cell.length_b   1.000
_cell.length_c   1.000
_cell.angle_alpha   90.00
_cell.angle_beta   90.00
_cell.angle_gamma   90.00
#
_symmetry.space_group_name_H-M   'P 1'
#
loop_
_entity.id
_entity.type
_entity.pdbx_description
1 polymer ?
#
loop_
_entity_poly.entity_id
_entity_poly.type
_entity_poly.pdbx_seq_one_letter_code
_entity_poly.pdbx_strand_id
1 'polypeptide(L)' 'MVTDGDDAEDLLGVVHVIDLLQQSLRGEPLNLRVLIRQPLVFPETLPLLPALEQFRNARTHFAFVVDEFGSVEGL' A
#
# COMPACT_ATOMS: atom_id res chain seq x y z
N MET A 1 5.30 -1.81 2.92
CA MET A 1 5.50 -1.42 1.51
C MET A 1 6.30 -2.53 0.84
N VAL A 2 5.99 -2.85 -0.41
CA VAL A 2 6.70 -3.84 -1.22
C VAL A 2 7.11 -3.16 -2.52
N THR A 3 8.38 -3.27 -2.90
CA THR A 3 8.97 -2.71 -4.12
C THR A 3 9.61 -3.83 -4.95
N ASP A 4 9.73 -3.65 -6.26
CA ASP A 4 10.51 -4.54 -7.13
C ASP A 4 11.95 -3.99 -7.25
N GLY A 5 12.93 -4.71 -6.70
CA GLY A 5 14.33 -4.26 -6.69
C GLY A 5 14.73 -3.36 -5.52
N ASP A 6 15.89 -2.72 -5.66
CA ASP A 6 16.52 -1.88 -4.60
C ASP A 6 15.99 -0.43 -4.61
N ASP A 7 15.38 0.01 -5.71
CA ASP A 7 14.87 1.37 -5.88
C ASP A 7 13.39 1.45 -5.51
N ALA A 8 13.01 2.51 -4.77
CA ALA A 8 11.64 2.72 -4.31
C ALA A 8 10.66 3.16 -5.43
N GLU A 9 11.16 3.27 -6.66
CA GLU A 9 10.41 3.74 -7.83
C GLU A 9 9.34 2.73 -8.28
N ASP A 10 9.64 1.43 -8.18
CA ASP A 10 8.71 0.36 -8.57
C ASP A 10 7.91 -0.15 -7.37
N LEU A 11 7.02 0.70 -6.85
CA LEU A 11 6.09 0.33 -5.80
C LEU A 11 5.09 -0.73 -6.27
N LEU A 12 5.15 -1.92 -5.67
CA LEU A 12 4.21 -3.02 -5.94
C LEU A 12 2.95 -2.95 -5.05
N GLY A 13 3.05 -2.37 -3.85
CA GLY A 13 1.90 -2.14 -2.95
C GLY A 13 2.21 -2.35 -1.47
N VAL A 14 1.23 -2.88 -0.73
CA VAL A 14 1.35 -3.16 0.72
C VAL A 14 0.97 -4.60 1.07
N VAL A 15 1.55 -5.10 2.15
CA VAL A 15 1.19 -6.38 2.75
C VAL A 15 0.84 -6.12 4.22
N HIS A 16 -0.27 -6.67 4.70
CA HIS A 16 -0.57 -6.61 6.12
C HIS A 16 0.25 -7.67 6.86
N VAL A 17 0.92 -7.26 7.94
CA VAL A 17 1.74 -8.17 8.77
C VAL A 17 0.93 -9.38 9.30
N ILE A 18 -0.37 -9.20 9.51
CA ILE A 18 -1.25 -10.28 9.96
C ILE A 18 -1.38 -11.40 8.93
N ASP A 19 -1.34 -11.08 7.63
CA ASP A 19 -1.43 -12.08 6.56
C ASP A 19 -0.14 -12.91 6.51
N LEU A 20 1.01 -12.28 6.76
CA LEU A 20 2.30 -12.96 6.87
C LEU A 20 2.35 -13.90 8.09
N LEU A 21 1.85 -13.42 9.23
CA LEU A 21 1.74 -14.24 10.43
C LEU A 21 0.83 -15.44 10.18
N GLN A 22 -0.29 -15.28 9.47
CA GLN A 22 -1.19 -16.37 9.14
C GLN A 22 -0.54 -17.45 8.25
N GLN A 23 0.22 -17.08 7.22
CA GLN A 23 0.97 -18.06 6.41
C GLN A 23 1.98 -18.82 7.28
N SER A 24 2.72 -18.11 8.13
CA SER A 24 3.68 -18.72 9.05
C SER A 24 3.02 -19.70 10.02
N LEU A 25 1.88 -19.34 10.61
CA LEU A 25 1.13 -20.20 11.54
C LEU A 25 0.54 -21.44 10.86
N ARG A 26 0.26 -21.37 9.55
CA ARG A 26 -0.22 -22.51 8.75
C ARG A 26 0.90 -23.43 8.27
N GLY A 27 2.17 -23.05 8.47
CA GLY A 27 3.32 -23.76 7.93
C GLY A 27 3.44 -23.64 6.40
N GLU A 28 2.78 -22.65 5.81
CA GLU A 28 2.88 -22.36 4.38
C GLU A 28 4.18 -21.60 4.09
N PRO A 29 4.81 -21.80 2.92
CA PRO A 29 5.95 -20.98 2.52
C PRO A 29 5.51 -19.53 2.40
N LEU A 30 6.29 -18.63 3.00
CA LEU A 30 6.01 -17.20 2.96
C LEU A 30 6.08 -16.71 1.51
N ASN A 31 4.97 -16.22 0.99
CA ASN A 31 4.89 -15.67 -0.36
C ASN A 31 4.30 -14.27 -0.29
N LEU A 32 5.19 -13.27 -0.33
CA LEU A 32 4.80 -11.86 -0.29
C LEU A 32 3.95 -11.48 -1.50
N ARG A 33 4.30 -11.96 -2.71
CA ARG A 33 3.65 -11.55 -3.97
C ARG A 33 2.15 -11.84 -3.98
N VAL A 34 1.71 -12.95 -3.38
CA VAL A 34 0.28 -13.29 -3.30
C VAL A 34 -0.49 -12.51 -2.24
N LEU A 35 0.22 -11.83 -1.32
CA LEU A 35 -0.36 -11.04 -0.24
C LEU A 35 -0.37 -9.53 -0.54
N ILE A 36 0.25 -9.11 -1.66
CA ILE A 36 0.29 -7.70 -2.05
C ILE A 36 -1.13 -7.21 -2.32
N ARG A 37 -1.48 -6.09 -1.71
CA ARG A 37 -2.71 -5.35 -1.92
C ARG A 37 -2.37 -3.96 -2.44
N GLN A 38 -3.22 -3.47 -3.34
CA GLN A 38 -3.15 -2.09 -3.82
C GLN A 38 -3.80 -1.17 -2.77
N PRO A 39 -3.05 -0.27 -2.14
CA PRO A 39 -3.65 0.74 -1.26
C PRO A 39 -4.29 1.85 -2.09
N LEU A 40 -4.97 2.76 -1.41
CA LEU A 40 -5.35 4.02 -2.04
C LEU A 40 -4.10 4.80 -2.46
N VAL A 41 -4.21 5.53 -3.56
CA VAL A 41 -3.15 6.42 -4.06
C VAL A 41 -3.76 7.81 -4.19
N PHE A 42 -3.18 8.78 -3.53
CA PHE A 42 -3.61 10.16 -3.51
C PHE A 42 -2.55 11.04 -4.17
N PRO A 43 -2.93 11.95 -5.09
CA PRO A 43 -2.01 13.00 -5.51
C PRO A 43 -1.73 13.92 -4.32
N GLU A 44 -0.53 14.50 -4.23
CA GLU A 44 -0.16 15.48 -3.21
C GLU A 44 -1.13 16.67 -3.12
N THR A 45 -1.79 17.00 -4.24
CA THR A 45 -2.75 18.10 -4.32
C THR A 45 -4.16 17.72 -3.82
N LEU A 46 -4.41 16.49 -3.37
CA LEU A 46 -5.74 16.04 -2.94
C LEU A 46 -6.17 16.74 -1.65
N PRO A 47 -7.30 17.47 -1.64
CA PRO A 47 -7.77 18.09 -0.40
C PRO A 47 -8.21 17.08 0.65
N LEU A 48 -8.05 17.44 1.93
CA LEU A 48 -8.31 16.56 3.08
C LEU A 48 -9.74 15.98 3.11
N LEU A 49 -10.76 16.80 2.85
CA LEU A 49 -12.15 16.33 2.94
C LEU A 49 -12.46 15.19 1.94
N PRO A 50 -12.16 15.33 0.63
CA PRO A 50 -12.20 14.23 -0.33
C PRO A 50 -11.36 13.01 0.10
N ALA A 51 -10.17 13.20 0.67
CA ALA A 51 -9.33 12.11 1.13
C ALA A 51 -10.01 11.30 2.26
N LEU A 52 -10.64 11.98 3.23
CA LEU A 52 -11.40 11.34 4.31
C LEU A 52 -12.60 10.55 3.79
N GLU A 53 -13.28 11.04 2.76
CA GLU A 53 -14.38 10.31 2.13
C GLU A 53 -13.89 9.03 1.43
N GLN A 54 -12.76 9.10 0.75
CA GLN A 54 -12.14 7.94 0.11
C GLN A 54 -11.70 6.90 1.15
N PHE A 55 -11.09 7.32 2.26
CA PHE A 55 -10.76 6.43 3.37
C PHE A 55 -11.98 5.71 3.93
N ARG A 56 -13.07 6.45 4.19
CA ARG A 56 -14.33 5.88 4.67
C ARG A 56 -14.88 4.84 3.70
N ASN A 57 -14.88 5.14 2.41
CA ASN A 57 -15.42 4.25 1.38
C ASN A 57 -14.58 2.98 1.21
N ALA A 58 -13.25 3.12 1.21
CA ALA A 58 -12.31 2.00 1.05
C ALA A 58 -12.08 1.21 2.34
N ARG A 59 -12.59 1.68 3.49
CA ARG A 59 -12.42 1.05 4.81
C ARG A 59 -10.95 0.84 5.18
N THR A 60 -10.12 1.83 4.83
CA THR A 60 -8.69 1.88 5.14
C THR A 60 -8.33 3.25 5.71
N HIS A 61 -7.24 3.31 6.46
CA HIS A 61 -6.73 4.55 7.07
C HIS A 61 -5.35 4.92 6.50
N PHE A 62 -5.01 4.32 5.36
CA PHE A 62 -3.68 4.39 4.76
C PHE A 62 -3.79 4.54 3.26
N ALA A 63 -3.03 5.47 2.70
CA ALA A 63 -2.87 5.70 1.28
C ALA A 63 -1.38 5.91 0.98
N PHE A 64 -0.99 5.85 -0.29
CA PHE A 64 0.26 6.45 -0.73
C PHE A 64 -0.01 7.83 -1.27
N VAL A 65 0.89 8.77 -0.98
CA VAL A 65 0.89 10.09 -1.61
C VAL A 65 1.90 10.08 -2.74
N VAL A 66 1.45 10.48 -3.93
CA VAL A 66 2.29 10.54 -5.14
C VAL A 66 2.39 11.95 -5.69
N ASP A 67 3.54 12.24 -6.28
CA ASP A 67 3.78 13.45 -7.07
C ASP A 67 3.16 13.34 -8.48
N GLU A 68 3.37 14.37 -9.29
CA GLU A 68 2.90 14.46 -10.68
C GLU A 68 3.61 13.51 -11.66
N PHE A 69 4.74 12.93 -11.25
CA PHE A 69 5.52 11.96 -12.02
C PHE A 69 5.23 10.52 -11.61
N GLY A 70 4.41 10.30 -10.57
CA GLY A 70 4.03 9.00 -10.03
C GLY A 70 4.97 8.47 -8.95
N SER A 71 5.94 9.28 -8.51
CA SER A 71 6.85 8.92 -7.42
C SER A 71 6.11 8.98 -6.09
N VAL A 72 6.36 8.01 -5.21
CA VAL A 72 5.78 7.99 -3.86
C VAL A 72 6.57 8.93 -2.96
N GLU A 73 5.92 10.00 -2.49
CA GLU A 73 6.53 10.93 -1.54
C GLU A 73 6.24 10.56 -0.08
N GLY A 74 5.15 9.81 0.17
CA GLY A 74 4.73 9.53 1.54
C GLY A 74 3.58 8.54 1.71
N LEU A 75 3.14 8.45 2.97
CA LEU A 75 2.08 7.59 3.51
C LEU A 75 0.98 8.45 4.15
#